data_AF-A0A841FLI1-F1
#
_entry.id   AF-A0A841FLI1-F1
#
_cell.length_a   1.000
_cell.length_b   1.000
_cell.length_c   1.000
_cell.angle_alpha   90.00
_cell.angle_beta   90.00
_cell.angle_gamma   90.00
#
_symmetry.space_group_name_H-M   'P 1'
#
loop_
_entity.id
_entity.type
_entity.pdbx_description
1 polymer ?
#
loop_
_entity_poly.entity_id
_entity_poly.type
_entity_poly.pdbx_seq_one_letter_code
_entity_poly.pdbx_strand_id
1 'polypeptide(L)'
;MNAEYLRDAAMTAVIFGFFGMAWFGWAQEAPPPAARKFLGIGSVAGILLAIGGGLVAWQHWNDGSAITSETGPRFGIIVGVEVAFAAAGSVILTVRKKSAYIAPWIAAVVGIHFIPLATILETPLLFAAGALVTIGAWTSIRIARSRDLTISYVTGATTGSVLLLCALVSLTQALVAY
;
A
#
# COMPACT_ATOMS: atom_id res chain seq x y z
N MET A 1 3.53 -12.30 16.68
CA MET A 1 3.97 -12.90 15.40
C MET A 1 5.21 -12.15 14.99
N ASN A 2 6.36 -12.81 15.11
CA ASN A 2 7.65 -12.23 14.75
C ASN A 2 7.77 -12.27 13.22
N ALA A 3 8.36 -11.24 12.62
CA ALA A 3 8.76 -11.35 11.22
C ALA A 3 9.86 -12.40 11.11
N GLU A 4 9.66 -13.43 10.29
CA GLU A 4 10.65 -14.50 10.11
C GLU A 4 11.96 -13.93 9.53
N TYR A 5 11.85 -12.88 8.71
CA TYR A 5 12.99 -12.18 8.11
C TYR A 5 12.94 -10.68 8.43
N LEU A 6 13.94 -10.18 9.17
CA LEU A 6 14.07 -8.76 9.52
C LEU A 6 14.13 -7.87 8.27
N ARG A 7 14.94 -8.28 7.28
CA ARG A 7 15.11 -7.54 6.02
C ARG A 7 13.79 -7.34 5.30
N ASP A 8 12.92 -8.35 5.31
CA ASP A 8 11.62 -8.29 4.63
C ASP A 8 10.64 -7.39 5.38
N ALA A 9 10.64 -7.41 6.72
CA ALA A 9 9.85 -6.46 7.52
C ALA A 9 10.31 -5.01 7.28
N ALA A 10 11.63 -4.78 7.25
CA ALA A 10 12.20 -3.46 6.97
C ALA A 10 11.83 -2.99 5.54
N MET A 11 11.98 -3.84 4.53
CA MET A 11 11.58 -3.54 3.15
C MET A 11 10.07 -3.34 2.99
N THR A 12 9.25 -4.07 3.75
CA THR A 12 7.79 -3.84 3.79
C THR A 12 7.49 -2.44 4.32
N ALA A 13 8.20 -1.97 5.36
CA ALA A 13 8.08 -0.59 5.83
C ALA A 13 8.47 0.43 4.76
N VAL A 14 9.52 0.16 3.97
CA VAL A 14 9.91 0.99 2.81
C VAL A 14 8.75 1.12 1.83
N ILE A 15 8.26 -0.02 1.34
CA ILE A 15 7.25 -0.08 0.29
C ILE A 15 5.95 0.56 0.77
N PHE A 16 5.47 0.21 1.96
CA PHE A 16 4.23 0.73 2.49
C PHE A 16 4.32 2.21 2.90
N GLY A 17 5.48 2.66 3.40
CA GLY A 17 5.71 4.09 3.68
C GLY A 17 5.65 4.92 2.40
N PHE A 18 6.37 4.49 1.35
CA PHE A 18 6.38 5.16 0.05
C PHE A 18 4.99 5.18 -0.60
N PHE A 19 4.32 4.03 -0.70
CA PHE A 19 2.99 3.98 -1.30
C PHE A 19 1.94 4.65 -0.42
N GLY A 20 2.06 4.60 0.90
CA GLY A 20 1.20 5.35 1.82
C GLY A 20 1.24 6.85 1.51
N MET A 21 2.44 7.42 1.36
CA MET A 21 2.62 8.80 0.89
C MET A 21 1.96 9.03 -0.48
N ALA A 22 2.18 8.16 -1.47
CA ALA A 22 1.58 8.31 -2.80
C ALA A 22 0.04 8.31 -2.78
N TRP A 23 -0.56 7.46 -1.94
CA TRP A 23 -2.01 7.41 -1.75
C TRP A 23 -2.57 8.63 -1.01
N PHE A 24 -1.83 9.19 -0.06
CA PHE A 24 -2.18 10.50 0.48
C PHE A 24 -2.08 11.61 -0.57
N GLY A 25 -1.21 11.47 -1.57
CA GLY A 25 -1.17 12.34 -2.76
C GLY A 25 -2.46 12.27 -3.59
N TRP A 26 -2.96 11.06 -3.89
CA TRP A 26 -4.30 10.88 -4.50
C TRP A 26 -5.40 11.54 -3.68
N ALA A 27 -5.28 11.46 -2.35
CA ALA A 27 -6.24 12.06 -1.45
C ALA A 27 -6.28 13.60 -1.50
N GLN A 28 -5.32 14.26 -2.15
CA GLN A 28 -5.32 15.71 -2.29
C GLN A 28 -6.23 16.24 -3.41
N GLU A 29 -6.99 15.38 -4.09
CA GLU A 29 -8.02 15.81 -5.02
C GLU A 29 -9.22 16.44 -4.28
N ALA A 30 -9.25 17.78 -4.22
CA ALA A 30 -10.28 18.59 -3.57
C ALA A 30 -10.68 18.11 -2.14
N PRO A 31 -9.71 17.89 -1.22
CA PRO A 31 -10.02 17.45 0.13
C PRO A 31 -10.71 18.57 0.91
N PRO A 32 -11.59 18.21 1.88
CA PRO A 32 -12.10 19.14 2.86
C PRO A 32 -10.96 19.91 3.54
N PRO A 33 -11.10 21.23 3.80
CA PRO A 33 -10.02 22.03 4.38
C PRO A 33 -9.41 21.44 5.67
N ALA A 34 -10.25 20.89 6.53
CA ALA A 34 -9.82 20.25 7.79
C ALA A 34 -8.94 19.00 7.58
N ALA A 35 -9.10 18.29 6.46
CA ALA A 35 -8.36 17.06 6.17
C ALA A 35 -6.94 17.33 5.64
N ARG A 36 -6.68 18.50 5.05
CA ARG A 36 -5.41 18.84 4.38
C ARG A 36 -4.20 18.65 5.30
N LYS A 37 -4.30 19.09 6.56
CA LYS A 37 -3.23 18.94 7.55
C LYS A 37 -2.94 17.46 7.83
N PHE A 38 -3.98 16.65 8.00
CA PHE A 38 -3.84 15.22 8.23
C PHE A 38 -3.15 14.52 7.04
N LEU A 39 -3.57 14.82 5.81
CA LEU A 39 -2.96 14.25 4.60
C LEU A 39 -1.47 14.63 4.47
N GLY A 40 -1.13 15.88 4.80
CA GLY A 40 0.26 16.34 4.80
C GLY A 40 1.12 15.60 5.84
N ILE A 41 0.62 15.47 7.08
CA ILE A 41 1.29 14.71 8.14
C ILE A 41 1.46 13.24 7.73
N GLY A 42 0.40 12.61 7.19
CA GLY A 42 0.45 11.24 6.72
C GLY A 42 1.49 11.02 5.61
N SER A 43 1.60 11.98 4.67
CA SER A 43 2.61 11.94 3.60
C SER A 43 4.03 12.00 4.17
N VAL A 44 4.30 12.94 5.09
CA VAL A 44 5.61 13.07 5.75
C VAL A 44 5.93 11.83 6.58
N ALA A 45 4.96 11.31 7.34
CA ALA A 45 5.14 10.09 8.12
C ALA A 45 5.47 8.89 7.22
N GLY A 46 4.82 8.77 6.06
CA GLY A 46 5.12 7.72 5.07
C GLY A 46 6.56 7.79 4.58
N ILE A 47 7.05 9.00 4.26
CA ILE A 47 8.45 9.23 3.88
C ILE A 47 9.40 8.82 5.01
N LEU A 48 9.14 9.25 6.24
CA LEU A 48 10.01 8.94 7.39
C LEU A 48 10.06 7.44 7.68
N LEU A 49 8.92 6.74 7.60
CA LEU A 49 8.87 5.29 7.74
C LEU A 49 9.63 4.59 6.61
N ALA A 50 9.53 5.10 5.39
CA ALA A 50 10.25 4.52 4.26
C ALA A 50 11.77 4.69 4.40
N ILE A 51 12.22 5.87 4.84
CA ILE A 51 13.64 6.12 5.13
C ILE A 51 14.11 5.21 6.27
N GLY A 52 13.36 5.15 7.38
CA GLY A 52 13.69 4.30 8.52
C GLY A 52 13.81 2.82 8.14
N GLY A 53 12.84 2.28 7.40
CA GLY A 53 12.90 0.92 6.87
C GLY A 53 14.10 0.71 5.94
N GLY A 54 14.43 1.70 5.11
CA GLY A 54 15.55 1.61 4.18
C GLY A 54 16.90 1.57 4.89
N LEU A 55 17.06 2.36 5.97
CA LEU A 55 18.26 2.34 6.80
C LEU A 55 18.44 0.97 7.47
N VAL A 56 17.38 0.42 8.05
CA VAL A 56 17.41 -0.91 8.69
C VAL A 56 17.70 -2.00 7.64
N ALA A 57 17.02 -1.98 6.50
CA ALA A 57 17.24 -2.95 5.43
C ALA A 57 18.67 -2.87 4.86
N TRP A 58 19.26 -1.68 4.80
CA TRP A 58 20.65 -1.50 4.35
C TRP A 58 21.65 -2.10 5.33
N GLN A 59 21.44 -1.92 6.64
CA GLN A 59 22.27 -2.52 7.68
C GLN A 59 22.22 -4.06 7.66
N HIS A 60 21.06 -4.61 7.30
CA HIS A 60 20.77 -6.05 7.28
C HIS A 60 20.67 -6.63 5.86
N TRP A 61 21.37 -6.02 4.90
CA TRP A 61 21.22 -6.38 3.48
C TRP A 61 21.57 -7.85 3.19
N ASN A 62 22.56 -8.37 3.90
CA ASN A 62 23.07 -9.73 3.72
C ASN A 62 22.28 -10.79 4.51
N ASP A 63 21.26 -10.39 5.27
CA ASP A 63 20.42 -11.31 6.04
C ASP A 63 19.46 -12.08 5.11
N GLY A 64 18.89 -13.17 5.64
CA GLY A 64 17.93 -14.01 4.94
C GLY A 64 16.64 -13.27 4.55
N SER A 65 15.92 -13.85 3.60
CA SER A 65 14.67 -13.31 3.06
C SER A 65 13.83 -14.42 2.46
N ALA A 66 12.51 -14.24 2.52
CA ALA A 66 11.55 -15.09 1.85
C ALA A 66 11.67 -15.02 0.31
N ILE A 67 12.31 -13.97 -0.22
CA ILE A 67 12.62 -13.85 -1.65
C ILE A 67 13.97 -14.52 -1.95
N THR A 68 13.91 -15.73 -2.50
CA THR A 68 15.06 -16.55 -2.90
C THR A 68 15.10 -16.71 -4.43
N SER A 69 16.08 -17.46 -4.94
CA SER A 69 16.14 -17.83 -6.36
C SER A 69 14.92 -18.63 -6.84
N GLU A 70 14.22 -19.31 -5.93
CA GLU A 70 13.01 -20.08 -6.26
C GLU A 70 11.75 -19.21 -6.24
N THR A 71 11.58 -18.36 -5.21
CA THR A 71 10.37 -17.55 -5.01
C THR A 71 10.40 -16.22 -5.77
N GLY A 72 11.58 -15.67 -6.05
CA GLY A 72 11.78 -14.40 -6.75
C GLY A 72 11.09 -14.30 -8.12
N PRO A 73 11.22 -15.30 -9.02
CA PRO A 73 10.50 -15.29 -10.29
C PRO A 73 8.97 -15.25 -10.11
N ARG A 74 8.43 -15.99 -9.13
CA ARG A 74 6.99 -16.00 -8.82
C ARG A 74 6.53 -14.62 -8.31
N PHE A 75 7.31 -14.02 -7.41
CA PHE A 75 7.07 -12.65 -6.94
C PHE A 75 6.99 -11.66 -8.11
N GLY A 76 7.97 -11.70 -9.02
CA GLY A 76 8.00 -10.83 -10.20
C GLY A 76 6.79 -11.02 -11.13
N ILE A 77 6.34 -12.26 -11.33
CA ILE A 77 5.13 -12.54 -12.13
C ILE A 77 3.89 -11.95 -11.46
N ILE A 78 3.73 -12.14 -10.15
CA ILE A 78 2.56 -11.63 -9.41
C ILE A 78 2.48 -10.10 -9.48
N VAL A 79 3.61 -9.41 -9.30
CA VAL A 79 3.69 -7.94 -9.46
C VAL A 79 3.43 -7.53 -10.90
N GLY A 80 4.01 -8.23 -11.88
CA GLY A 80 3.81 -7.92 -13.30
C GLY A 80 2.34 -8.04 -13.73
N VAL A 81 1.66 -9.09 -13.26
CA VAL A 81 0.23 -9.30 -13.51
C VAL A 81 -0.60 -8.19 -12.87
N GLU A 82 -0.34 -7.84 -11.61
CA GLU A 82 -1.00 -6.73 -10.92
C GLU A 82 -0.88 -5.43 -11.72
N VAL A 83 0.34 -5.04 -12.09
CA VAL A 83 0.61 -3.81 -12.84
C VAL A 83 -0.15 -3.81 -14.17
N ALA A 84 -0.17 -4.95 -14.88
CA ALA A 84 -0.91 -5.08 -16.12
C ALA A 84 -2.43 -4.89 -15.91
N PHE A 85 -3.02 -5.47 -14.86
CA PHE A 85 -4.45 -5.29 -14.54
C PHE A 85 -4.77 -3.87 -14.10
N ALA A 86 -3.93 -3.25 -13.27
CA ALA A 86 -4.07 -1.87 -12.85
C ALA A 86 -4.05 -0.93 -14.07
N ALA A 87 -3.08 -1.10 -14.96
CA ALA A 87 -2.96 -0.31 -16.19
C ALA A 87 -4.14 -0.53 -17.13
N ALA A 88 -4.49 -1.78 -17.43
CA ALA A 88 -5.56 -2.12 -18.36
C ALA A 88 -6.90 -1.54 -17.90
N GLY A 89 -7.28 -1.73 -16.63
CA GLY A 89 -8.53 -1.16 -16.11
C GLY A 89 -8.51 0.37 -16.07
N SER A 90 -7.37 1.00 -15.78
CA SER A 90 -7.23 2.46 -15.82
C SER A 90 -7.44 3.02 -17.23
N VAL A 91 -6.86 2.38 -18.26
CA VAL A 91 -7.06 2.72 -19.67
C VAL A 91 -8.54 2.58 -20.05
N ILE A 92 -9.15 1.45 -19.69
CA ILE A 92 -10.57 1.18 -19.97
C ILE A 92 -11.47 2.25 -19.33
N LEU A 93 -11.24 2.59 -18.07
CA LEU A 93 -12.01 3.60 -17.34
C LEU A 93 -11.85 4.98 -17.97
N THR A 94 -10.64 5.33 -18.41
CA THR A 94 -10.35 6.59 -19.09
C THR A 94 -11.11 6.68 -20.42
N VAL A 95 -11.00 5.65 -21.27
CA VAL A 95 -11.69 5.59 -22.57
C VAL A 95 -13.20 5.66 -22.40
N ARG A 96 -13.74 5.11 -21.31
CA ARG A 96 -15.18 5.16 -20.99
C ARG A 96 -15.62 6.45 -20.27
N LYS A 97 -14.74 7.45 -20.14
CA LYS A 97 -15.00 8.71 -19.40
C LYS A 97 -15.44 8.48 -17.95
N LYS A 98 -14.86 7.46 -17.31
CA LYS A 98 -15.09 7.04 -15.92
C LYS A 98 -13.81 7.20 -15.09
N SER A 99 -13.02 8.23 -15.35
CA SER A 99 -11.72 8.45 -14.69
C SER A 99 -11.80 8.59 -13.16
N ALA A 100 -12.94 9.02 -12.62
CA ALA A 100 -13.19 9.09 -11.19
C ALA A 100 -13.11 7.72 -10.46
N TYR A 101 -13.17 6.61 -11.19
CA TYR A 101 -13.06 5.25 -10.64
C TYR A 101 -11.66 4.64 -10.76
N ILE A 102 -10.67 5.39 -11.27
CA ILE A 102 -9.31 4.87 -11.42
C ILE A 102 -8.69 4.61 -10.03
N ALA A 103 -8.86 5.53 -9.06
CA ALA A 103 -8.37 5.34 -7.69
C ALA A 103 -8.87 4.03 -7.07
N PRO A 104 -10.19 3.81 -6.96
CA PRO A 104 -10.71 2.60 -6.34
C PRO A 104 -10.40 1.35 -7.17
N TRP A 105 -10.28 1.45 -8.50
CA TRP A 105 -9.82 0.32 -9.31
C TRP A 105 -8.40 -0.10 -8.94
N ILE A 106 -7.45 0.84 -8.94
CA ILE A 106 -6.07 0.55 -8.57
C ILE A 106 -6.00 0.03 -7.14
N ALA A 107 -6.72 0.65 -6.20
CA ALA A 107 -6.76 0.19 -4.81
C ALA A 107 -7.29 -1.26 -4.70
N ALA A 108 -8.34 -1.62 -5.44
CA ALA A 108 -8.86 -2.98 -5.44
C ALA A 108 -7.83 -3.98 -6.00
N VAL A 109 -7.15 -3.64 -7.10
CA VAL A 109 -6.11 -4.49 -7.69
C VAL A 109 -4.95 -4.69 -6.72
N VAL A 110 -4.43 -3.60 -6.11
CA VAL A 110 -3.36 -3.64 -5.11
C VAL A 110 -3.77 -4.47 -3.88
N GLY A 111 -4.98 -4.27 -3.36
CA GLY A 111 -5.49 -5.02 -2.21
C GLY A 111 -5.60 -6.52 -2.49
N ILE A 112 -6.07 -6.90 -3.68
CA ILE A 112 -6.14 -8.31 -4.10
C ILE A 112 -4.74 -8.89 -4.29
N HIS A 113 -3.81 -8.11 -4.86
CA HIS A 113 -2.43 -8.49 -5.09
C HIS A 113 -1.66 -8.81 -3.79
N PHE A 114 -2.00 -8.18 -2.66
CA PHE A 114 -1.37 -8.51 -1.38
C PHE A 114 -1.65 -9.94 -0.90
N ILE A 115 -2.72 -10.60 -1.36
CA ILE A 115 -3.06 -11.97 -0.96
C ILE A 115 -2.01 -12.99 -1.45
N PRO A 116 -1.68 -13.07 -2.76
CA PRO A 116 -0.61 -13.95 -3.22
C PRO A 116 0.78 -13.49 -2.76
N LEU A 117 1.00 -12.19 -2.49
CA LEU A 117 2.26 -11.77 -1.85
C LEU A 117 2.38 -12.26 -0.41
N ALA A 118 1.27 -12.31 0.34
CA ALA A 118 1.26 -12.78 1.72
C ALA A 118 1.74 -14.24 1.84
N THR A 119 1.51 -15.06 0.82
CA THR A 119 1.97 -16.45 0.80
C THR A 119 3.45 -16.58 0.44
N ILE A 120 3.99 -15.65 -0.37
CA ILE A 120 5.42 -15.64 -0.72
C ILE A 120 6.27 -15.03 0.38
N LEU A 121 5.80 -13.93 0.97
CA LEU A 121 6.51 -13.20 2.02
C LEU A 121 6.17 -13.70 3.43
N GLU A 122 5.37 -14.76 3.52
CA GLU A 122 5.00 -15.47 4.75
C GLU A 122 4.54 -14.54 5.89
N THR A 123 3.82 -13.47 5.51
CA THR A 123 3.51 -12.37 6.41
C THR A 123 2.00 -12.16 6.52
N PRO A 124 1.37 -12.49 7.67
CA PRO A 124 -0.07 -12.30 7.88
C PRO A 124 -0.55 -10.84 7.77
N LEU A 125 0.35 -9.87 8.00
CA LEU A 125 0.06 -8.45 7.84
C LEU A 125 -0.42 -8.12 6.42
N LEU A 126 0.08 -8.83 5.39
CA LEU A 126 -0.32 -8.61 4.01
C LEU A 126 -1.75 -9.10 3.72
N PHE A 127 -2.21 -10.16 4.39
CA PHE A 127 -3.63 -10.56 4.31
C PHE A 127 -4.53 -9.48 4.91
N ALA A 128 -4.16 -8.94 6.07
CA ALA A 128 -4.92 -7.87 6.71
C ALA A 128 -4.94 -6.59 5.85
N ALA A 129 -3.77 -6.18 5.33
CA ALA A 129 -3.66 -5.03 4.43
C ALA A 129 -4.49 -5.27 3.15
N GLY A 130 -4.40 -6.45 2.55
CA GLY A 130 -5.13 -6.82 1.34
C GLY A 130 -6.65 -6.75 1.53
N ALA A 131 -7.16 -7.31 2.63
CA ALA A 131 -8.57 -7.25 2.97
C ALA A 131 -9.04 -5.80 3.20
N LEU A 132 -8.31 -5.03 4.02
CA LEU A 132 -8.68 -3.65 4.37
C LEU A 132 -8.64 -2.72 3.15
N VAL A 133 -7.60 -2.81 2.31
CA VAL A 133 -7.48 -2.00 1.09
C VAL A 133 -8.55 -2.39 0.08
N THR A 134 -8.81 -3.68 -0.12
CA THR A 134 -9.87 -4.15 -1.04
C THR A 134 -11.24 -3.67 -0.59
N ILE A 135 -11.59 -3.86 0.69
CA ILE A 135 -12.86 -3.38 1.25
C ILE A 135 -12.93 -1.84 1.17
N GLY A 136 -11.84 -1.14 1.46
CA GLY A 136 -11.69 0.31 1.34
C GLY A 136 -11.96 0.82 -0.07
N ALA A 137 -11.46 0.13 -1.10
CA ALA A 137 -11.70 0.46 -2.50
C ALA A 137 -13.20 0.47 -2.84
N TRP A 138 -13.96 -0.54 -2.40
CA TRP A 138 -15.40 -0.61 -2.65
C TRP A 138 -16.21 0.38 -1.81
N THR A 139 -15.88 0.48 -0.51
CA THR A 139 -16.60 1.34 0.43
C THR A 139 -16.35 2.82 0.19
N SER A 140 -15.15 3.20 -0.26
CA SER A 140 -14.79 4.59 -0.57
C SER A 140 -15.70 5.22 -1.62
N ILE A 141 -16.13 4.45 -2.64
CA ILE A 141 -17.09 4.92 -3.65
C ILE A 141 -18.43 5.29 -2.99
N ARG A 142 -18.93 4.45 -2.09
CA ARG A 142 -20.22 4.68 -1.41
C ARG A 142 -20.14 5.86 -0.45
N ILE A 143 -19.05 5.95 0.32
CA ILE A 143 -18.82 7.04 1.29
C ILE A 143 -18.63 8.37 0.56
N ALA A 144 -17.87 8.40 -0.54
CA ALA A 144 -17.64 9.61 -1.30
C ALA A 144 -18.95 10.18 -1.83
N ARG A 145 -19.79 9.33 -2.43
CA ARG A 145 -21.10 9.74 -2.95
C ARG A 145 -22.08 10.18 -1.86
N SER A 146 -22.10 9.51 -0.71
CA SER A 146 -23.04 9.85 0.37
C SER A 146 -22.68 11.13 1.12
N ARG A 147 -21.43 11.60 0.98
CA ARG A 147 -20.91 12.80 1.66
C ARG A 147 -20.51 13.92 0.72
N ASP A 148 -20.83 13.81 -0.57
CA ASP A 148 -20.46 14.77 -1.62
C ASP A 148 -18.94 15.08 -1.64
N LEU A 149 -18.14 14.02 -1.58
CA LEU A 149 -16.67 14.08 -1.61
C LEU A 149 -16.15 13.50 -2.93
N THR A 150 -14.92 13.85 -3.29
CA THR A 150 -14.24 13.20 -4.42
C THR A 150 -13.94 11.73 -4.06
N ILE A 151 -14.13 10.83 -5.03
CA ILE A 151 -13.87 9.40 -4.83
C ILE A 151 -12.39 9.19 -4.52
N SER A 152 -11.50 9.88 -5.24
CA SER A 152 -10.06 9.83 -5.02
C SER A 152 -9.65 10.26 -3.60
N TYR A 153 -10.27 11.32 -3.05
CA TYR A 153 -10.03 11.73 -1.66
C TYR A 153 -10.24 10.56 -0.70
N VAL A 154 -11.42 9.93 -0.76
CA VAL A 154 -11.79 8.87 0.18
C VAL A 154 -10.96 7.61 -0.04
N THR A 155 -10.74 7.21 -1.30
CA THR A 155 -9.91 6.05 -1.62
C THR A 155 -8.47 6.27 -1.15
N GLY A 156 -7.86 7.42 -1.48
CA GLY A 156 -6.49 7.73 -1.11
C GLY A 156 -6.28 7.85 0.40
N ALA A 157 -7.20 8.52 1.11
CA ALA A 157 -7.12 8.63 2.56
C ALA A 157 -7.25 7.25 3.24
N THR A 158 -8.14 6.39 2.74
CA THR A 158 -8.35 5.04 3.29
C THR A 158 -7.13 4.16 3.04
N THR A 159 -6.72 4.02 1.78
CA THR A 159 -5.57 3.17 1.42
C THR A 159 -4.28 3.70 2.04
N GLY A 160 -4.03 5.01 1.97
CA GLY A 160 -2.86 5.64 2.57
C GLY A 160 -2.75 5.39 4.07
N SER A 161 -3.88 5.48 4.80
CA SER A 161 -3.90 5.21 6.24
C SER A 161 -3.61 3.74 6.57
N VAL A 162 -4.19 2.80 5.81
CA VAL A 162 -3.92 1.36 6.00
C VAL A 162 -2.44 1.07 5.77
N LEU A 163 -1.87 1.54 4.66
CA LEU A 163 -0.46 1.32 4.34
C LEU A 163 0.46 1.99 5.35
N LEU A 164 0.15 3.21 5.81
CA LEU A 164 0.95 3.90 6.82
C LEU A 164 0.99 3.12 8.15
N LEU A 165 -0.16 2.60 8.59
CA LEU A 165 -0.22 1.75 9.78
C LEU A 165 0.58 0.46 9.60
N CYS A 166 0.44 -0.21 8.46
CA CYS A 166 1.22 -1.41 8.17
C CYS A 166 2.72 -1.13 8.06
N ALA A 167 3.13 0.04 7.53
CA ALA A 167 4.53 0.46 7.49
C ALA A 167 5.09 0.65 8.90
N LEU A 168 4.33 1.30 9.79
CA LEU A 168 4.71 1.47 11.20
C LEU A 168 4.85 0.12 11.92
N VAL A 169 3.89 -0.79 11.72
CA VAL A 169 3.95 -2.15 12.28
C VAL A 169 5.19 -2.88 11.78
N SER A 170 5.46 -2.83 10.48
CA SER A 170 6.59 -3.53 9.86
C SER A 170 7.94 -2.98 10.34
N LEU A 171 8.07 -1.65 10.45
CA LEU A 171 9.28 -1.03 11.00
C LEU A 171 9.47 -1.39 12.48
N THR A 172 8.39 -1.37 13.27
CA THR A 172 8.44 -1.75 14.68
C THR A 172 8.86 -3.22 14.82
N GLN A 173 8.34 -4.12 13.99
CA GLN A 173 8.78 -5.52 13.97
C GLN A 173 10.27 -5.64 13.65
N ALA A 174 10.76 -4.90 12.65
CA ALA A 174 12.18 -4.91 12.28
C ALA A 174 13.10 -4.38 13.40
N LEU A 175 12.62 -3.43 14.21
CA LEU A 175 13.41 -2.80 15.29
C LEU A 175 13.34 -3.52 16.64
N VAL A 176 12.31 -4.35 16.87
CA VAL A 176 12.05 -4.97 18.19
C VAL A 176 12.22 -6.49 18.17
N ALA A 177 12.07 -7.14 17.01
CA ALA A 177 12.22 -8.59 16.91
C ALA A 177 13.69 -9.06 16.94
N TYR A 178 14.65 -8.14 16.90
CA TYR A 178 16.10 -8.34 16.91
C TYR A 178 16.79 -7.17 17.62
#